data_AF-A0A6A7L6Y2-F1
#
_entry.id   AF-A0A6A7L6Y2-F1
#
_cell.length_a   1.000
_cell.length_b   1.000
_cell.length_c   1.000
_cell.angle_alpha   90.00
_cell.angle_beta   90.00
_cell.angle_gamma   90.00
#
_symmetry.space_group_name_H-M   'P 1'
#
loop_
_entity.id
_entity.type
_entity.pdbx_description
1 polymer ?
#
loop_
_entity_poly.entity_id
_entity_poly.type
_entity_poly.pdbx_seq_one_letter_code
_entity_poly.pdbx_strand_id
1 'polypeptide(L)'
;MTPHDTKIQIDIFHNIANLERLLKHNPSLDPAFSRVGAAARLNPRVIEANARTHASMLRLFAMTRLQRRLSANDGKPLLGVAAYFYDPIFIEIAAHVGYDAAWIEMEHAPISFAEAADLCRIAQALGLLTMIRVPDYRRESVLKAAECGPDIIDVPMANSPEVLQGLVAEARFAPLGARGTFSVSRAMRYGLVENLSEAQQQINGERYTW
;
A
#
# COMPACT_ATOMS: atom_id res chain seq x y z
N MET A 1 18.48 -11.39 33.31
CA MET A 1 17.98 -11.19 31.94
C MET A 1 17.43 -12.50 31.45
N THR A 2 16.14 -12.55 31.18
CA THR A 2 15.50 -13.73 30.61
C THR A 2 15.76 -13.76 29.09
N PRO A 3 15.64 -14.92 28.41
CA PRO A 3 15.77 -15.01 26.95
C PRO A 3 14.80 -14.07 26.19
N HIS A 4 13.68 -13.70 26.85
CA HIS A 4 12.68 -12.78 26.32
C HIS A 4 13.17 -11.31 26.31
N ASP A 5 13.96 -10.90 27.30
CA ASP A 5 14.51 -9.54 27.41
C ASP A 5 15.59 -9.29 26.35
N THR A 6 16.43 -10.30 26.11
CA THR A 6 17.49 -10.25 25.09
C THR A 6 16.91 -10.18 23.68
N LYS A 7 15.79 -10.88 23.42
CA LYS A 7 15.10 -10.86 22.12
C LYS A 7 14.50 -9.49 21.82
N ILE A 8 13.86 -8.86 22.81
CA ILE A 8 13.33 -7.48 22.70
C ILE A 8 14.47 -6.49 22.44
N GLN A 9 15.61 -6.61 23.12
CA GLN A 9 16.76 -5.75 22.87
C GLN A 9 17.31 -5.91 21.45
N ILE A 10 17.48 -7.14 20.96
CA ILE A 10 17.98 -7.43 19.62
C ILE A 10 17.03 -6.89 18.54
N ASP A 11 15.72 -7.02 18.73
CA ASP A 11 14.69 -6.50 17.82
C ASP A 11 14.68 -4.96 17.81
N ILE A 12 14.93 -4.31 18.95
CA ILE A 12 15.08 -2.84 19.03
C ILE A 12 16.34 -2.39 18.27
N PHE A 13 17.49 -3.04 18.47
CA PHE A 13 18.74 -2.66 17.79
C PHE A 13 18.71 -2.89 16.28
N HIS A 14 18.11 -3.99 15.81
CA HIS A 14 17.90 -4.22 14.36
C HIS A 14 16.98 -3.17 13.74
N ASN A 15 15.94 -2.76 14.47
CA ASN A 15 15.02 -1.73 13.99
C ASN A 15 15.66 -0.33 13.97
N ILE A 16 16.56 -0.01 14.90
CA ILE A 16 17.32 1.24 14.88
C ILE A 16 18.23 1.31 13.64
N ALA A 17 18.93 0.22 13.30
CA ALA A 17 19.80 0.18 12.11
C ALA A 17 19.01 0.37 10.80
N ASN A 18 17.81 -0.19 10.69
CA ASN A 18 16.93 0.03 9.55
C ASN A 18 16.37 1.46 9.50
N LEU A 19 16.07 2.06 10.65
CA LEU A 19 15.62 3.45 10.76
C LEU A 19 16.72 4.43 10.34
N GLU A 20 17.95 4.23 10.80
CA GLU A 20 19.12 5.03 10.42
C GLU A 20 19.35 4.98 8.90
N ARG A 21 19.12 3.82 8.28
CA ARG A 21 19.18 3.64 6.83
C ARG A 21 18.08 4.44 6.11
N LEU A 22 16.84 4.39 6.61
CA LEU A 22 15.69 5.15 6.08
C LEU A 22 15.87 6.66 6.20
N LEU A 23 16.42 7.14 7.32
CA LEU A 23 16.67 8.57 7.56
C LEU A 23 17.82 9.11 6.68
N LYS A 24 18.84 8.30 6.42
CA LYS A 24 19.95 8.65 5.51
C LYS A 24 19.47 8.93 4.08
N HIS A 25 18.35 8.36 3.67
CA HIS A 25 17.77 8.51 2.33
C HIS A 25 16.58 9.49 2.26
N ASN A 26 16.10 10.01 3.40
CA ASN A 26 15.01 10.99 3.47
C ASN A 26 15.30 12.10 4.51
N PRO A 27 16.24 13.02 4.21
CA PRO A 27 16.73 14.04 5.17
C PRO A 27 15.67 15.07 5.59
N SER A 28 14.54 15.18 4.87
CA SER A 28 13.40 16.02 5.29
C SER A 28 12.63 15.48 6.50
N LEU A 29 12.92 14.24 6.95
CA LEU A 29 12.35 13.63 8.15
C LEU A 29 13.12 13.98 9.44
N ASP A 30 14.25 14.70 9.35
CA ASP A 30 15.24 14.94 10.41
C ASP A 30 14.80 15.83 11.62
N PRO A 31 13.91 16.85 11.52
CA PRO A 31 13.81 17.81 12.62
C PRO A 31 13.21 17.25 13.93
N ALA A 32 12.55 16.08 13.89
CA ALA A 32 12.05 15.39 15.08
C ALA A 32 13.06 14.40 15.71
N PHE A 33 14.09 13.97 14.98
CA PHE A 33 14.96 12.85 15.37
C PHE A 33 16.30 13.26 16.00
N SER A 34 16.83 14.45 15.70
CA SER A 34 18.09 14.94 16.29
C SER A 34 18.09 15.07 17.82
N ARG A 35 16.90 15.06 18.45
CA ARG A 35 16.75 15.05 19.92
C ARG A 35 16.75 13.66 20.56
N VAL A 36 16.66 12.58 19.78
CA VAL A 36 16.55 11.21 20.29
C VAL A 36 17.92 10.58 20.56
N GLY A 37 18.96 10.96 19.80
CA GLY A 37 20.30 10.39 19.89
C GLY A 37 21.11 10.77 21.15
N ALA A 38 20.78 11.88 21.82
CA ALA A 38 21.54 12.36 22.99
C ALA A 38 20.93 11.95 24.35
N ALA A 39 19.81 11.22 24.34
CA ALA A 39 18.97 10.99 25.50
C ALA A 39 19.08 9.57 26.09
N ALA A 40 20.13 8.82 25.76
CA ALA A 40 20.38 7.45 26.24
C ALA A 40 20.82 7.36 27.73
N ARG A 41 20.35 8.29 28.57
CA ARG A 41 20.33 8.19 30.03
C ARG A 41 18.97 8.64 30.57
N LEU A 42 17.86 8.12 30.04
CA LEU A 42 16.53 8.61 30.43
C LEU A 42 15.56 7.48 30.76
N ASN A 43 15.11 7.54 32.01
CA ASN A 43 13.80 7.17 32.55
C ASN A 43 12.98 6.09 31.78
N PRO A 44 12.65 4.95 32.42
CA PRO A 44 11.84 3.88 31.81
C PRO A 44 10.54 4.34 31.13
N ARG A 45 9.89 5.40 31.64
CA ARG A 45 8.66 5.95 31.05
C ARG A 45 8.91 6.62 29.69
N VAL A 46 10.09 7.19 29.47
CA VAL A 46 10.49 7.81 28.19
C VAL A 46 10.81 6.72 27.16
N ILE A 47 11.46 5.63 27.59
CA ILE A 47 11.72 4.45 26.73
C ILE A 47 10.39 3.83 26.28
N GLU A 48 9.44 3.68 27.20
CA GLU A 48 8.14 3.07 26.90
C GLU A 48 7.26 3.96 26.00
N ALA A 49 7.24 5.28 26.23
CA ALA A 49 6.56 6.23 25.37
C ALA A 49 7.19 6.26 23.95
N ASN A 50 8.52 6.29 23.88
CA ASN A 50 9.24 6.23 22.61
C ASN A 50 8.98 4.90 21.88
N ALA A 51 8.96 3.77 22.59
CA ALA A 51 8.66 2.46 22.01
C ALA A 51 7.22 2.40 21.47
N ARG A 52 6.24 3.01 22.16
CA ARG A 52 4.86 3.12 21.66
C ARG A 52 4.77 4.01 20.42
N THR A 53 5.45 5.16 20.41
CA THR A 53 5.48 6.05 19.24
C THR A 53 6.18 5.38 18.06
N HIS A 54 7.28 4.67 18.28
CA HIS A 54 7.99 3.91 17.25
C HIS A 54 7.14 2.74 16.74
N ALA A 55 6.47 1.99 17.62
CA ALA A 55 5.58 0.91 17.22
C ALA A 55 4.36 1.43 16.42
N SER A 56 3.81 2.59 16.79
CA SER A 56 2.74 3.25 16.05
C SER A 56 3.20 3.76 14.68
N MET A 57 4.40 4.32 14.58
CA MET A 57 5.00 4.73 13.30
C MET A 57 5.32 3.52 12.42
N LEU A 58 5.95 2.47 12.95
CA LEU A 58 6.23 1.23 12.23
C LEU A 58 4.93 0.56 11.74
N ARG A 59 3.85 0.60 12.54
CA ARG A 59 2.52 0.17 12.09
C ARG A 59 2.00 1.03 10.93
N LEU A 60 2.15 2.35 10.99
CA LEU A 60 1.70 3.26 9.94
C LEU A 60 2.45 3.05 8.61
N PHE A 61 3.74 2.71 8.68
CA PHE A 61 4.56 2.36 7.51
C PHE A 61 4.21 0.99 6.93
N ALA A 62 3.74 0.04 7.75
CA ALA A 62 3.28 -1.27 7.32
C ALA A 62 1.85 -1.28 6.74
N MET A 63 1.08 -0.20 6.93
CA MET A 63 -0.31 -0.13 6.46
C MET A 63 -0.42 0.23 4.98
N THR A 64 -1.43 -0.31 4.30
CA THR A 64 -1.79 0.11 2.94
C THR A 64 -2.34 1.53 2.92
N ARG A 65 -2.37 2.17 1.74
CA ARG A 65 -3.02 3.48 1.59
C ARG A 65 -4.48 3.43 2.03
N LEU A 66 -5.20 2.36 1.69
CA LEU A 66 -6.57 2.14 2.13
C LEU A 66 -6.67 2.02 3.66
N GLN A 67 -5.84 1.18 4.29
CA GLN A 67 -5.86 1.02 5.75
C GLN A 67 -5.57 2.33 6.47
N ARG A 68 -4.61 3.12 5.99
CA ARG A 68 -4.33 4.46 6.51
C ARG A 68 -5.54 5.37 6.37
N ARG A 69 -6.19 5.37 5.20
CA ARG A 69 -7.37 6.21 4.94
C ARG A 69 -8.55 5.81 5.83
N LEU A 70 -8.87 4.52 5.95
CA LEU A 70 -9.93 4.02 6.83
C LEU A 70 -9.68 4.39 8.30
N SER A 71 -8.43 4.28 8.75
CA SER A 71 -8.04 4.62 10.13
C SER A 71 -8.13 6.12 10.40
N ALA A 72 -7.83 6.95 9.40
CA ALA A 72 -7.92 8.41 9.51
C ALA A 72 -9.37 8.92 9.45
N ASN A 73 -10.30 8.17 8.85
CA ASN A 73 -11.67 8.60 8.64
C ASN A 73 -12.62 8.31 9.82
N ASP A 74 -12.10 7.82 10.95
CA ASP A 74 -12.85 7.63 12.21
C ASP A 74 -14.18 6.87 12.04
N GLY A 75 -14.17 5.81 11.23
CA GLY A 75 -15.34 4.99 10.93
C GLY A 75 -16.36 5.61 9.97
N LYS A 76 -16.14 6.85 9.49
CA LYS A 76 -16.98 7.45 8.45
C LYS A 76 -16.77 6.74 7.10
N PRO A 77 -17.80 6.71 6.23
CA PRO A 77 -17.65 6.15 4.89
C PRO A 77 -16.67 6.98 4.05
N LEU A 78 -15.98 6.31 3.14
CA LEU A 78 -15.16 6.96 2.11
C LEU A 78 -16.04 7.31 0.92
N LEU A 79 -15.91 8.54 0.42
CA LEU A 79 -16.67 9.03 -0.73
C LEU A 79 -15.92 8.70 -2.03
N GLY A 80 -16.53 7.92 -2.91
CA GLY A 80 -15.95 7.54 -4.20
C GLY A 80 -16.59 8.24 -5.40
N VAL A 81 -15.83 8.40 -6.48
CA VAL A 81 -16.33 8.69 -7.84
C VAL A 81 -16.13 7.51 -8.76
N ALA A 82 -16.98 7.40 -9.79
CA ALA A 82 -16.87 6.36 -10.82
C ALA A 82 -16.39 6.98 -12.14
N ALA A 83 -15.33 6.42 -12.72
CA ALA A 83 -14.86 6.74 -14.06
C ALA A 83 -15.38 5.68 -15.06
N TYR A 84 -16.22 6.11 -16.00
CA TYR A 84 -16.82 5.27 -17.04
C TYR A 84 -16.19 5.44 -18.43
N PHE A 85 -15.20 6.33 -18.53
CA PHE A 85 -14.43 6.59 -19.74
C PHE A 85 -13.07 7.17 -19.31
N TYR A 86 -12.10 7.16 -20.22
CA TYR A 86 -10.81 7.79 -19.97
C TYR A 86 -10.95 9.31 -19.96
N ASP A 87 -11.00 9.89 -18.75
CA ASP A 87 -11.04 11.34 -18.53
C ASP A 87 -10.15 11.74 -17.34
N PRO A 88 -8.89 12.15 -17.62
CA PRO A 88 -7.98 12.72 -16.62
C PRO A 88 -8.53 13.95 -15.89
N ILE A 89 -9.27 14.83 -16.58
CA ILE A 89 -9.81 16.07 -16.02
C ILE A 89 -10.85 15.75 -14.94
N PHE A 90 -11.68 14.72 -15.18
CA PHE A 90 -12.64 14.24 -14.19
C PHE A 90 -11.96 13.80 -12.88
N ILE A 91 -10.82 13.11 -12.97
CA ILE A 91 -10.05 12.68 -11.79
C ILE A 91 -9.49 13.89 -11.03
N GLU A 92 -8.96 14.88 -11.72
CA GLU A 92 -8.48 16.13 -11.12
C GLU A 92 -9.61 16.88 -10.39
N ILE A 93 -10.77 17.02 -11.05
CA ILE A 93 -11.94 17.64 -10.45
C ILE A 93 -12.38 16.87 -9.21
N ALA A 94 -12.48 15.54 -9.27
CA ALA A 94 -12.85 14.71 -8.13
C ALA A 94 -11.90 14.90 -6.94
N ALA A 95 -10.60 15.03 -7.20
CA ALA A 95 -9.62 15.35 -6.17
C ALA A 95 -9.88 16.69 -5.50
N HIS A 96 -10.11 17.73 -6.30
CA HIS A 96 -10.34 19.09 -5.79
C HIS A 96 -11.67 19.22 -5.05
N VAL A 97 -12.70 18.47 -5.44
CA VAL A 97 -13.98 18.41 -4.73
C VAL A 97 -13.86 17.70 -3.38
N GLY A 98 -12.83 16.87 -3.19
CA GLY A 98 -12.54 16.20 -1.92
C GLY A 98 -13.06 14.76 -1.84
N TYR A 99 -13.15 14.07 -2.97
CA TYR A 99 -13.42 12.62 -2.97
C TYR A 99 -12.22 11.82 -2.44
N ASP A 100 -12.53 10.67 -1.83
CA ASP A 100 -11.53 9.78 -1.24
C ASP A 100 -10.93 8.80 -2.22
N ALA A 101 -11.73 8.35 -3.19
CA ALA A 101 -11.39 7.25 -4.09
C ALA A 101 -11.94 7.45 -5.51
N ALA A 102 -11.20 6.95 -6.48
CA ALA A 102 -11.64 6.79 -7.86
C ALA A 102 -11.84 5.30 -8.17
N TRP A 103 -13.07 4.94 -8.55
CA TRP A 103 -13.44 3.63 -9.05
C TRP A 103 -13.41 3.65 -10.57
N ILE A 104 -12.55 2.82 -11.15
CA ILE A 104 -12.28 2.70 -12.58
C ILE A 104 -13.04 1.47 -13.06
N GLU A 105 -14.15 1.70 -13.76
CA GLU A 105 -15.05 0.67 -14.27
C GLU A 105 -14.46 0.09 -15.57
N MET A 106 -14.24 -1.22 -15.63
CA MET A 106 -13.77 -1.90 -16.85
C MET A 106 -14.62 -3.12 -17.23
N GLU A 107 -15.64 -3.49 -16.46
CA GLU A 107 -16.64 -4.53 -16.81
C GLU A 107 -17.61 -4.02 -17.87
N HIS A 108 -18.05 -2.78 -17.74
CA HIS A 108 -19.06 -2.20 -18.63
C HIS A 108 -18.57 -1.01 -19.44
N ALA A 109 -17.50 -0.36 -19.00
CA ALA A 109 -16.94 0.79 -19.67
C ALA A 109 -15.75 0.41 -20.57
N PRO A 110 -15.52 1.16 -21.67
CA PRO A 110 -14.47 0.87 -22.64
C PRO A 110 -13.09 1.36 -22.19
N ILE A 111 -12.74 1.19 -20.92
CA ILE A 111 -11.43 1.57 -20.38
C ILE A 111 -10.44 0.41 -20.57
N SER A 112 -9.34 0.68 -21.25
CA SER A 112 -8.21 -0.26 -21.39
C SER A 112 -7.32 -0.27 -20.15
N PHE A 113 -6.50 -1.31 -19.97
CA PHE A 113 -5.50 -1.35 -18.89
C PHE A 113 -4.47 -0.20 -18.97
N ALA A 114 -4.17 0.30 -20.18
CA ALA A 114 -3.26 1.43 -20.34
C ALA A 114 -3.87 2.73 -19.79
N GLU A 115 -5.15 2.98 -20.10
CA GLU A 115 -5.91 4.11 -19.57
C GLU A 115 -6.13 3.97 -18.06
N ALA A 116 -6.46 2.77 -17.57
CA ALA A 116 -6.60 2.51 -16.14
C ALA A 116 -5.29 2.79 -15.37
N ALA A 117 -4.13 2.39 -15.92
CA ALA A 117 -2.83 2.69 -15.32
C ALA A 117 -2.53 4.20 -15.28
N ASP A 118 -2.97 4.96 -16.28
CA ASP A 118 -2.84 6.42 -16.30
C ASP A 118 -3.77 7.10 -15.29
N LEU A 119 -5.05 6.74 -15.26
CA LEU A 119 -6.01 7.24 -14.28
C LEU A 119 -5.55 6.91 -12.84
N CYS A 120 -5.02 5.70 -12.62
CA CYS A 120 -4.41 5.34 -11.34
C CYS A 120 -3.24 6.26 -10.98
N ARG A 121 -2.35 6.54 -11.94
CA ARG A 121 -1.20 7.44 -11.71
C ARG A 121 -1.65 8.84 -11.31
N ILE A 122 -2.64 9.41 -11.99
CA ILE A 122 -3.16 10.74 -11.71
C ILE A 122 -3.87 10.78 -10.35
N ALA A 123 -4.81 9.86 -10.12
CA ALA A 123 -5.58 9.77 -8.88
C ALA A 123 -4.66 9.62 -7.64
N GLN A 124 -3.68 8.72 -7.71
CA GLN A 124 -2.76 8.49 -6.59
C GLN A 124 -1.85 9.69 -6.34
N ALA A 125 -1.39 10.38 -7.39
CA ALA A 125 -0.60 11.61 -7.27
C ALA A 125 -1.37 12.74 -6.57
N LEU A 126 -2.70 12.76 -6.73
CA LEU A 126 -3.61 13.72 -6.10
C LEU A 126 -4.16 13.23 -4.74
N GLY A 127 -3.72 12.07 -4.26
CA GLY A 127 -4.08 11.55 -2.94
C GLY A 127 -5.36 10.70 -2.91
N LEU A 128 -6.01 10.42 -4.03
CA LEU A 128 -7.16 9.50 -4.09
C LEU A 128 -6.68 8.05 -3.96
N LEU A 129 -7.50 7.23 -3.31
CA LEU A 129 -7.44 5.79 -3.49
C LEU A 129 -7.93 5.43 -4.90
N THR A 130 -7.50 4.28 -5.39
CA THR A 130 -7.80 3.80 -6.73
C THR A 130 -8.32 2.37 -6.62
N MET A 131 -9.48 2.15 -7.23
CA MET A 131 -10.11 0.85 -7.32
C MET A 131 -10.32 0.53 -8.79
N ILE A 132 -9.78 -0.58 -9.28
CA ILE A 132 -10.05 -1.06 -10.64
C ILE A 132 -11.08 -2.18 -10.52
N ARG A 133 -12.25 -2.02 -11.16
CA ARG A 133 -13.14 -3.15 -11.43
C ARG A 133 -12.67 -3.83 -12.70
N VAL A 134 -12.20 -5.07 -12.58
CA VAL A 134 -11.72 -5.83 -13.74
C VAL A 134 -12.87 -6.25 -14.67
N PRO A 135 -12.62 -6.43 -15.98
CA PRO A 135 -13.66 -6.83 -16.92
C PRO A 135 -14.28 -8.20 -16.63
N ASP A 136 -13.51 -9.08 -15.98
CA ASP A 136 -13.88 -10.43 -15.60
C ASP A 136 -12.92 -10.96 -14.52
N TYR A 137 -13.25 -12.12 -13.94
CA TYR A 137 -12.42 -12.78 -12.95
C TYR A 137 -11.34 -13.71 -13.55
N ARG A 138 -10.90 -13.52 -14.82
CA ARG A 138 -9.81 -14.35 -15.37
C ARG A 138 -8.46 -13.92 -14.78
N ARG A 139 -7.55 -14.88 -14.62
CA ARG A 139 -6.15 -14.65 -14.19
C ARG A 139 -5.50 -13.49 -14.94
N GLU A 140 -5.71 -13.41 -16.26
CA GLU A 140 -5.15 -12.35 -17.10
C GLU A 140 -5.61 -10.95 -16.66
N SER A 141 -6.91 -10.77 -16.43
CA SER A 141 -7.51 -9.49 -16.04
C SER A 141 -7.02 -9.04 -14.67
N VAL A 142 -6.99 -9.97 -13.70
CA VAL A 142 -6.47 -9.71 -12.35
C VAL A 142 -4.98 -9.36 -12.39
N LEU A 143 -4.17 -10.12 -13.15
CA LEU A 143 -2.74 -9.86 -13.28
C LEU A 143 -2.49 -8.47 -13.89
N LYS A 144 -3.15 -8.13 -15.00
CA LYS A 144 -3.00 -6.83 -15.66
C LYS A 144 -3.45 -5.67 -14.76
N ALA A 145 -4.55 -5.83 -14.03
CA ALA A 145 -4.98 -4.85 -13.04
C ALA A 145 -3.93 -4.68 -11.93
N ALA A 146 -3.40 -5.79 -11.40
CA ALA A 146 -2.35 -5.76 -10.39
C ALA A 146 -1.06 -5.08 -10.90
N GLU A 147 -0.74 -5.15 -12.20
CA GLU A 147 0.39 -4.42 -12.80
C GLU A 147 0.13 -2.91 -12.95
N CYS A 148 -1.13 -2.47 -13.02
CA CYS A 148 -1.50 -1.06 -12.98
C CYS A 148 -1.25 -0.43 -11.59
N GLY A 149 -1.12 -1.26 -10.54
CA GLY A 149 -0.88 -0.85 -9.16
C GLY A 149 -2.00 -0.02 -8.53
N PRO A 150 -3.28 -0.44 -8.61
CA PRO A 150 -4.36 0.18 -7.85
C PRO A 150 -4.23 -0.13 -6.36
N ASP A 151 -4.97 0.60 -5.51
CA ASP A 151 -5.07 0.27 -4.09
C ASP A 151 -6.03 -0.91 -3.83
N ILE A 152 -7.01 -1.09 -4.73
CA ILE A 152 -8.07 -2.10 -4.63
C ILE A 152 -8.34 -2.69 -6.01
N ILE A 153 -8.53 -4.02 -6.07
CA ILE A 153 -9.03 -4.72 -7.25
C ILE A 153 -10.44 -5.20 -6.91
N ASP A 154 -11.44 -4.63 -7.58
CA ASP A 154 -12.86 -5.03 -7.53
C ASP A 154 -13.11 -6.11 -8.58
N VAL A 155 -13.66 -7.25 -8.16
CA VAL A 155 -13.91 -8.41 -9.04
C VAL A 155 -15.41 -8.59 -9.23
N PRO A 156 -15.92 -8.53 -10.47
CA PRO A 156 -17.34 -8.70 -10.73
C PRO A 156 -17.80 -10.13 -10.47
N MET A 157 -19.03 -10.26 -9.96
CA MET A 157 -19.76 -11.52 -9.84
C MET A 157 -19.02 -12.65 -9.09
N ALA A 158 -18.16 -12.29 -8.12
CA ALA A 158 -17.45 -13.27 -7.30
C ALA A 158 -18.37 -13.92 -6.25
N ASN A 159 -19.13 -14.93 -6.68
CA ASN A 159 -20.21 -15.55 -5.88
C ASN A 159 -19.79 -16.78 -5.07
N SER A 160 -18.50 -17.17 -5.10
CA SER A 160 -17.98 -18.33 -4.38
C SER A 160 -16.66 -17.97 -3.66
N PRO A 161 -16.50 -18.37 -2.39
CA PRO A 161 -15.24 -18.20 -1.66
C PRO A 161 -14.03 -18.83 -2.36
N GLU A 162 -14.24 -19.97 -3.02
CA GLU A 162 -13.20 -20.70 -3.75
C GLU A 162 -12.69 -19.90 -4.95
N VAL A 163 -13.61 -19.25 -5.69
CA VAL A 163 -13.27 -18.34 -6.78
C VAL A 163 -12.43 -17.19 -6.26
N LEU A 164 -12.89 -16.52 -5.19
CA LEU A 164 -12.14 -15.42 -4.58
C LEU A 164 -10.75 -15.84 -4.13
N GLN A 165 -10.60 -16.98 -3.46
CA GLN A 165 -9.30 -17.49 -3.00
C GLN A 165 -8.32 -17.71 -4.17
N GLY A 166 -8.80 -18.26 -5.28
CA GLY A 166 -8.02 -18.41 -6.50
C GLY A 166 -7.50 -17.06 -7.01
N LEU A 167 -8.36 -16.05 -7.09
CA LEU A 167 -7.98 -14.71 -7.56
C LEU A 167 -7.00 -13.99 -6.62
N VAL A 168 -7.18 -14.15 -5.30
CA VAL A 168 -6.23 -13.63 -4.32
C VAL A 168 -4.85 -14.25 -4.52
N ALA A 169 -4.78 -15.56 -4.77
CA ALA A 169 -3.52 -16.23 -5.07
C ALA A 169 -2.91 -15.69 -6.37
N GLU A 170 -3.71 -15.37 -7.38
CA GLU A 170 -3.25 -14.80 -8.65
C GLU A 170 -2.69 -13.38 -8.54
N ALA A 171 -3.16 -12.61 -7.55
CA ALA A 171 -2.68 -11.25 -7.30
C ALA A 171 -1.43 -11.17 -6.39
N ARG A 172 -1.08 -12.27 -5.71
CA ARG A 172 0.04 -12.35 -4.76
C ARG A 172 1.23 -13.10 -5.32
N PHE A 173 2.44 -12.58 -5.07
CA PHE A 173 3.68 -13.26 -5.38
C PHE A 173 3.92 -14.45 -4.44
N ALA A 174 4.77 -15.39 -4.85
CA ALA A 174 5.25 -16.45 -3.98
C ALA A 174 5.87 -15.86 -2.68
N PRO A 175 5.73 -16.54 -1.51
CA PRO A 175 5.08 -17.84 -1.31
C PRO A 175 3.56 -17.75 -1.07
N LEU A 176 2.98 -16.54 -1.02
CA LEU A 176 1.57 -16.32 -0.64
C LEU A 176 0.58 -16.49 -1.79
N GLY A 177 1.09 -16.63 -3.02
CA GLY A 177 0.28 -16.82 -4.23
C GLY A 177 1.12 -17.30 -5.41
N ALA A 178 0.56 -17.14 -6.61
CA ALA A 178 1.08 -17.66 -7.88
C ALA A 178 1.23 -16.56 -8.96
N ARG A 179 1.26 -15.28 -8.56
CA ARG A 179 1.49 -14.15 -9.46
C ARG A 179 2.84 -14.29 -10.15
N GLY A 180 2.84 -14.18 -11.48
CA GLY A 180 4.05 -14.12 -12.29
C GLY A 180 4.85 -12.85 -12.01
N THR A 181 6.18 -12.93 -12.04
CA THR A 181 7.03 -11.76 -11.77
C THR A 181 7.25 -10.93 -13.03
N PHE A 182 6.87 -9.66 -12.98
CA PHE A 182 7.24 -8.65 -13.96
C PHE A 182 7.80 -7.41 -13.25
N SER A 183 9.13 -7.32 -13.17
CA SER A 183 9.83 -6.36 -12.29
C SER A 183 9.76 -4.90 -12.76
N VAL A 184 9.32 -4.64 -13.98
CA VAL A 184 9.31 -3.28 -14.59
C VAL A 184 7.90 -2.68 -14.68
N SER A 185 6.90 -3.28 -14.05
CA SER A 185 5.55 -2.71 -14.00
C SER A 185 5.46 -1.49 -13.10
N ARG A 186 4.33 -0.78 -13.18
CA ARG A 186 4.04 0.35 -12.28
C ARG A 186 3.97 -0.10 -10.82
N ALA A 187 3.32 -1.24 -10.55
CA ALA A 187 3.27 -1.83 -9.22
C ALA A 187 4.66 -2.10 -8.64
N MET A 188 5.62 -2.48 -9.49
CA MET A 188 7.02 -2.70 -9.13
C MET A 188 7.92 -1.45 -9.29
N ARG A 189 7.32 -0.26 -9.37
CA ARG A 189 8.03 1.03 -9.53
C ARG A 189 9.04 1.02 -10.67
N TYR A 190 8.70 0.38 -11.79
CA TYR A 190 9.53 0.33 -12.99
C TYR A 190 10.91 -0.30 -12.78
N GLY A 191 11.04 -1.19 -11.80
CA GLY A 191 12.31 -1.82 -11.43
C GLY A 191 13.23 -0.93 -10.61
N LEU A 192 12.78 0.27 -10.23
CA LEU A 192 13.50 1.21 -9.36
C LEU A 192 13.33 0.84 -7.88
N VAL A 193 13.54 -0.44 -7.56
CA VAL A 193 13.50 -0.99 -6.20
C VAL A 193 14.86 -1.59 -5.86
N GLU A 194 15.33 -1.37 -4.63
CA GLU A 194 16.65 -1.86 -4.20
C GLU A 194 16.71 -3.39 -4.12
N ASN A 195 15.62 -4.01 -3.66
CA ASN A 195 15.50 -5.45 -3.53
C ASN A 195 14.14 -5.91 -4.07
N LEU A 196 14.18 -6.69 -5.16
CA LEU A 196 12.98 -7.18 -5.84
C LEU A 196 12.12 -8.07 -4.93
N SER A 197 12.75 -8.98 -4.18
CA SER A 197 12.05 -9.92 -3.30
C SER A 197 11.36 -9.18 -2.15
N GLU A 198 12.04 -8.21 -1.55
CA GLU A 198 11.46 -7.37 -0.49
C GLU A 198 10.28 -6.55 -1.00
N ALA A 199 10.41 -5.93 -2.18
CA ALA A 199 9.32 -5.19 -2.82
C ALA A 199 8.11 -6.09 -3.13
N GLN A 200 8.34 -7.33 -3.60
CA GLN A 200 7.28 -8.32 -3.80
C GLN A 200 6.58 -8.68 -2.49
N GLN A 201 7.33 -8.90 -1.41
CA GLN A 201 6.74 -9.22 -0.11
C GLN A 201 6.01 -8.02 0.51
N GLN A 202 6.46 -6.80 0.24
CA GLN A 202 5.73 -5.59 0.63
C GLN A 202 4.36 -5.55 -0.05
N ILE A 203 4.29 -5.75 -1.37
CA ILE A 203 3.02 -5.83 -2.12
C ILE A 203 2.13 -6.98 -1.63
N ASN A 204 2.72 -8.12 -1.27
CA ASN A 204 1.95 -9.21 -0.66
C ASN A 204 1.37 -8.83 0.72
N GLY A 205 2.12 -8.06 1.50
CA GLY A 205 1.73 -7.51 2.79
C GLY A 205 0.70 -6.40 2.68
N GLU A 206 0.63 -5.73 1.52
CA GLU A 206 -0.48 -4.88 1.16
C GLU A 206 -1.73 -5.74 1.02
N ARG A 207 -2.50 -5.84 2.11
CA ARG A 207 -3.80 -6.50 2.10
C ARG A 207 -4.69 -5.73 1.15
N TYR A 208 -4.81 -6.19 -0.09
CA TYR A 208 -6.01 -5.94 -0.88
C TYR A 208 -7.17 -6.41 0.01
N THR A 209 -7.99 -5.48 0.45
CA THR A 209 -9.31 -5.82 0.99
C THR A 209 -10.15 -6.12 -0.24
N TRP A 210 -10.40 -7.40 -0.44
CA TRP A 210 -11.29 -7.93 -1.47
C TRP A 210 -12.73 -7.74 -1.04
#